data_AF-A0A1H0HEZ5-F1
#
_entry.id   AF-A0A1H0HEZ5-F1
#
_cell.length_a   1.000
_cell.length_b   1.000
_cell.length_c   1.000
_cell.angle_alpha   90.00
_cell.angle_beta   90.00
_cell.angle_gamma   90.00
#
_symmetry.space_group_name_H-M   'P 1'
#
loop_
_entity.id
_entity.type
_entity.pdbx_description
1 polymer ?
#
loop_
_entity_poly.entity_id
_entity_poly.type
_entity_poly.pdbx_seq_one_letter_code
_entity_poly.pdbx_strand_id
1 'polypeptide(L)'
;MKLKMICLAAVAAGAITPVAALAQSTVTIYGRMDTSFENSKTGSLSQTLITGNASRLGFKGVEDLGGGLKALFGLEMGISSDTGASSSPMYRNSYVGIGGDFGVVNIGRIDSAAPSRTPIYAILSRNVEYVIHDAGATAIGTSIFNARTRVSNAIGYASPVIGNFVFRAGHYLNGEGLAENPAGPIRFESDYKQTDVSISYGEGGGPLGLGFGYGSDSKRGGALLNDFKSKWMLVGSYDFGEVRAWAVYNRDNFAGGPLSRSKVDAQMIGASWDLTPTSKIMGNYIRKDVQSDPAGKLKRFQAG
;
A
#
# COMPACT_ATOMS: atom_id res chain seq x y z
N MET A 1 -3.31 -24.44 -19.99
CA MET A 1 -2.42 -25.52 -19.50
C MET A 1 -1.24 -24.89 -18.78
N LYS A 2 -1.07 -25.15 -17.47
CA LYS A 2 0.10 -24.69 -16.70
C LYS A 2 1.18 -25.78 -16.78
N LEU A 3 2.29 -25.54 -17.49
CA LEU A 3 3.44 -26.42 -17.44
C LEU A 3 4.17 -26.21 -16.10
N LYS A 4 4.16 -27.23 -15.24
CA LYS A 4 5.06 -27.34 -14.09
C LYS A 4 6.36 -27.98 -14.58
N MET A 5 7.46 -27.24 -14.53
CA MET A 5 8.80 -27.79 -14.72
C MET A 5 9.19 -28.53 -13.45
N ILE A 6 9.26 -29.86 -13.53
CA ILE A 6 9.80 -30.74 -12.49
C ILE A 6 11.24 -31.07 -12.92
N CYS A 7 12.23 -30.53 -12.23
CA CYS A 7 13.61 -30.99 -12.38
C CYS A 7 13.76 -32.31 -11.64
N LEU A 8 13.84 -33.39 -12.43
CA LEU A 8 14.13 -34.74 -11.99
C LEU A 8 15.66 -34.90 -11.92
N ALA A 9 16.21 -35.19 -10.74
CA ALA A 9 17.57 -35.71 -10.59
C ALA A 9 17.50 -37.01 -9.78
N ALA A 10 17.91 -38.11 -10.40
CA ALA A 10 17.84 -39.46 -9.86
C ALA A 10 19.17 -39.92 -9.25
N VAL A 11 19.11 -40.29 -7.96
CA VAL A 11 19.64 -41.49 -7.27
C VAL A 11 21.12 -41.90 -7.40
N ALA A 12 21.82 -41.98 -6.25
CA ALA A 12 22.57 -43.17 -5.83
C ALA A 12 22.88 -43.19 -4.30
N ALA A 13 22.32 -44.22 -3.64
CA ALA A 13 22.55 -44.88 -2.35
C ALA A 13 23.61 -44.38 -1.32
N GLY A 14 23.17 -44.31 -0.04
CA GLY A 14 24.00 -44.33 1.16
C GLY A 14 23.21 -43.94 2.42
N ALA A 15 22.81 -44.92 3.24
CA ALA A 15 21.91 -44.74 4.38
C ALA A 15 22.56 -44.05 5.60
N ILE A 16 22.04 -42.89 6.01
CA ILE A 16 21.68 -42.52 7.41
C ILE A 16 20.55 -41.48 7.31
N THR A 17 19.37 -41.79 7.83
CA THR A 17 18.27 -40.83 7.99
C THR A 17 18.60 -39.80 9.07
N PRO A 18 18.56 -38.51 8.75
CA PRO A 18 17.61 -37.60 9.36
C PRO A 18 16.44 -37.48 8.39
N VAL A 19 15.22 -37.55 8.91
CA VAL A 19 14.08 -36.95 8.21
C VAL A 19 14.40 -35.46 8.13
N ALA A 20 15.11 -35.05 7.08
CA ALA A 20 15.03 -33.69 6.62
C ALA A 20 13.57 -33.55 6.21
N ALA A 21 12.76 -32.98 7.09
CA ALA A 21 11.52 -32.37 6.67
C ALA A 21 11.94 -31.40 5.57
N LEU A 22 11.79 -31.82 4.30
CA LEU A 22 11.96 -30.95 3.15
C LEU A 22 10.78 -29.99 3.20
N ALA A 23 10.86 -29.02 4.12
CA ALA A 23 10.07 -27.81 4.06
C ALA A 23 10.33 -27.25 2.66
N GLN A 24 9.33 -27.34 1.80
CA GLN A 24 9.49 -26.97 0.40
C GLN A 24 9.60 -25.45 0.33
N SER A 25 10.82 -24.92 0.45
CA SER A 25 11.11 -23.51 0.23
C SER A 25 10.71 -23.16 -1.19
N THR A 26 9.70 -22.31 -1.33
CA THR A 26 9.23 -21.87 -2.65
C THR A 26 9.63 -20.42 -2.86
N VAL A 27 10.47 -20.19 -3.87
CA VAL A 27 10.72 -18.84 -4.37
C VAL A 27 9.83 -18.63 -5.58
N THR A 28 9.02 -17.58 -5.53
CA THR A 28 8.16 -17.15 -6.63
C THR A 28 8.73 -15.87 -7.22
N ILE A 29 8.99 -15.90 -8.52
CA ILE A 29 9.24 -14.69 -9.32
C ILE A 29 7.87 -14.19 -9.80
N TYR A 30 7.60 -12.91 -9.61
CA TYR A 30 6.33 -12.29 -10.01
C TYR A 30 6.58 -10.87 -10.52
N GLY A 31 5.60 -10.30 -11.21
CA GLY A 31 5.71 -8.95 -11.72
C GLY A 31 4.52 -8.55 -12.56
N ARG A 32 4.57 -7.33 -13.07
CA ARG A 32 3.62 -6.79 -14.06
C ARG A 32 4.33 -5.78 -14.95
N MET A 33 3.97 -5.76 -16.22
CA MET A 33 4.31 -4.69 -17.15
C MET A 33 3.00 -3.98 -17.51
N ASP A 34 2.91 -2.71 -17.19
CA ASP A 34 1.74 -1.88 -17.39
C ASP A 34 2.17 -0.61 -18.15
N THR A 35 1.70 -0.49 -19.39
CA THR A 35 2.07 0.59 -20.31
C THR A 35 0.80 1.12 -20.95
N SER A 36 0.65 2.44 -20.95
CA SER A 36 -0.48 3.14 -21.57
C SER A 36 -0.02 4.08 -22.67
N PHE A 37 -0.95 4.39 -23.57
CA PHE A 37 -0.89 5.54 -24.45
C PHE A 37 -1.82 6.61 -23.89
N GLU A 38 -1.27 7.73 -23.46
CA GLU A 38 -2.00 8.76 -22.71
C GLU A 38 -2.05 10.06 -23.47
N ASN A 39 -3.22 10.69 -23.47
CA ASN A 39 -3.40 12.08 -23.84
C ASN A 39 -3.85 12.87 -22.61
N SER A 40 -3.11 13.91 -22.26
CA SER A 40 -3.41 14.77 -21.12
C SER A 40 -3.48 16.23 -21.55
N LYS A 41 -4.42 16.97 -20.95
CA LYS A 41 -4.58 18.41 -21.18
C LYS A 41 -4.71 19.15 -19.85
N THR A 42 -3.86 20.14 -19.64
CA THR A 42 -3.89 21.03 -18.47
C THR A 42 -3.84 22.47 -18.93
N GLY A 43 -4.98 23.17 -18.88
CA GLY A 43 -5.11 24.51 -19.46
C GLY A 43 -4.85 24.49 -20.97
N SER A 44 -3.87 25.27 -21.43
CA SER A 44 -3.42 25.30 -22.83
C SER A 44 -2.41 24.22 -23.19
N LEU A 45 -1.82 23.52 -22.21
CA LEU A 45 -0.85 22.46 -22.45
C LEU A 45 -1.58 21.16 -22.80
N SER A 46 -1.16 20.55 -23.91
CA SER A 46 -1.63 19.22 -24.35
C SER A 46 -0.41 18.35 -24.60
N GLN A 47 -0.43 17.12 -24.09
CA GLN A 47 0.66 16.17 -24.25
C GLN A 47 0.11 14.78 -24.58
N THR A 48 0.77 14.11 -25.52
CA THR A 48 0.53 12.71 -25.83
C THR A 48 1.81 11.95 -25.57
N LEU A 49 1.77 10.91 -24.75
CA LEU A 49 2.94 10.13 -24.38
C LEU A 49 2.61 8.65 -24.16
N ILE A 50 3.65 7.82 -24.22
CA ILE A 50 3.59 6.44 -23.74
C ILE A 50 4.04 6.47 -22.27
N THR A 51 3.21 5.96 -21.36
CA THR A 51 3.46 6.02 -19.91
C THR A 51 3.66 4.63 -19.34
N GLY A 52 4.70 4.44 -18.52
CA GLY A 52 4.84 3.27 -17.66
C GLY A 52 4.05 3.40 -16.35
N ASN A 53 3.05 2.54 -16.12
CA ASN A 53 2.13 2.61 -14.98
C ASN A 53 2.56 1.78 -13.78
N ALA A 54 3.71 2.14 -13.21
CA ALA A 54 4.28 1.44 -12.06
C ALA A 54 4.41 -0.09 -12.32
N SER A 55 5.14 -0.43 -13.40
CA SER A 55 5.60 -1.77 -13.72
C SER A 55 6.58 -2.29 -12.66
N ARG A 56 6.61 -3.60 -12.45
CA ARG A 56 7.26 -4.24 -11.28
C ARG A 56 7.81 -5.60 -11.62
N LEU A 57 8.91 -5.93 -10.96
CA LEU A 57 9.48 -7.27 -10.88
C LEU A 57 9.80 -7.57 -9.42
N GLY A 58 9.51 -8.77 -8.96
CA GLY A 58 9.73 -9.14 -7.57
C GLY A 58 9.96 -10.63 -7.35
N PHE A 59 10.53 -10.90 -6.19
CA PHE A 59 10.78 -12.21 -5.64
C PHE A 59 10.08 -12.29 -4.29
N LYS A 60 9.42 -13.40 -4.00
CA LYS A 60 8.88 -13.68 -2.67
C LYS A 60 9.04 -15.15 -2.37
N GLY A 61 9.16 -15.47 -1.08
CA GLY A 61 9.19 -16.85 -0.67
C GLY A 61 8.61 -17.06 0.71
N VAL A 62 8.26 -18.32 0.94
CA VAL A 62 7.80 -18.83 2.23
C VAL A 62 8.55 -20.13 2.49
N GLU A 63 9.08 -20.25 3.70
CA GLU A 63 9.74 -21.44 4.22
C GLU A 63 8.99 -21.88 5.47
N ASP A 64 8.55 -23.13 5.48
CA ASP A 64 7.92 -23.75 6.65
C ASP A 64 9.01 -24.06 7.68
N LEU A 65 8.87 -23.51 8.88
CA LEU A 65 9.81 -23.73 9.98
C LEU A 65 9.36 -24.87 10.92
N GLY A 66 8.23 -25.52 10.60
CA GLY A 66 7.57 -26.50 11.44
C GLY A 66 6.71 -25.86 12.53
N GLY A 67 5.84 -26.68 13.15
CA GLY A 67 5.01 -26.24 14.29
C GLY A 67 4.03 -25.10 13.97
N GLY A 68 3.62 -24.94 12.70
CA GLY A 68 2.75 -23.85 12.25
C GLY A 68 3.47 -22.52 12.00
N LEU A 69 4.79 -22.47 12.20
CA LEU A 69 5.62 -21.29 11.99
C LEU A 69 6.17 -21.25 10.56
N LYS A 70 6.26 -20.05 9.98
CA LYS A 70 6.82 -19.85 8.64
C LYS A 70 7.70 -18.60 8.58
N ALA A 71 8.84 -18.71 7.92
CA ALA A 71 9.62 -17.57 7.47
C ALA A 71 9.08 -17.07 6.13
N LEU A 72 9.10 -15.76 5.93
CA LEU A 72 8.60 -15.10 4.72
C LEU A 72 9.54 -13.96 4.33
N PHE A 73 9.81 -13.84 3.04
CA PHE A 73 10.57 -12.72 2.50
C PHE A 73 9.94 -12.19 1.23
N GLY A 74 10.26 -10.95 0.89
CA GLY A 74 9.86 -10.35 -0.38
C GLY A 74 10.76 -9.18 -0.76
N LEU A 75 11.07 -9.09 -2.04
CA LEU A 75 11.84 -8.02 -2.66
C LEU A 75 11.15 -7.64 -3.98
N GLU A 76 10.72 -6.38 -4.13
CA GLU A 76 10.04 -5.87 -5.32
C GLU A 76 10.72 -4.60 -5.81
N MET A 77 11.20 -4.62 -7.06
CA MET A 77 11.73 -3.46 -7.77
C MET A 77 10.68 -2.81 -8.66
N GLY A 78 10.69 -1.49 -8.73
CA GLY A 78 9.93 -0.75 -9.75
C GLY A 78 10.77 -0.56 -11.01
N ILE A 79 10.15 -0.78 -12.17
CA ILE A 79 10.76 -0.60 -13.49
C ILE A 79 9.80 0.27 -14.31
N SER A 80 10.33 1.14 -15.16
CA SER A 80 9.55 1.92 -16.12
C SER A 80 9.55 1.21 -17.47
N SER A 81 8.38 0.85 -17.97
CA SER A 81 8.24 0.11 -19.23
C SER A 81 8.37 0.99 -20.48
N ASP A 82 8.29 2.30 -20.34
CA ASP A 82 8.44 3.33 -21.38
C ASP A 82 9.89 3.81 -21.55
N THR A 83 10.65 3.93 -20.46
CA THR A 83 12.03 4.46 -20.47
C THR A 83 13.10 3.42 -20.12
N GLY A 84 12.72 2.26 -19.58
CA GLY A 84 13.65 1.24 -19.07
C GLY A 84 14.33 1.62 -17.75
N ALA A 85 14.07 2.80 -17.19
CA ALA A 85 14.65 3.24 -15.92
C ALA A 85 14.08 2.46 -14.73
N SER A 86 14.85 2.36 -13.64
CA SER A 86 14.33 1.91 -12.34
C SER A 86 13.54 3.01 -11.66
N SER A 87 12.61 2.64 -10.77
CA SER A 87 11.95 3.62 -9.90
C SER A 87 12.94 4.21 -8.90
N SER A 88 12.66 5.41 -8.37
CA SER A 88 13.38 5.95 -7.22
C SER A 88 12.43 6.09 -6.02
N PRO A 89 12.72 5.44 -4.87
CA PRO A 89 13.77 4.43 -4.67
C PRO A 89 13.55 3.16 -5.51
N MET A 90 14.63 2.42 -5.79
CA MET A 90 14.62 1.23 -6.66
C MET A 90 13.68 0.14 -6.13
N TYR A 91 13.74 -0.10 -4.82
CA TYR A 91 12.92 -1.11 -4.17
C TYR A 91 11.70 -0.49 -3.50
N ARG A 92 10.54 -1.02 -3.84
CA ARG A 92 9.24 -0.59 -3.30
C ARG A 92 8.90 -1.36 -2.04
N ASN A 93 9.28 -2.63 -2.01
CA ASN A 93 9.04 -3.57 -0.93
C ASN A 93 10.32 -4.39 -0.73
N SER A 94 10.82 -4.48 0.50
CA SER A 94 11.99 -5.29 0.85
C SER A 94 11.85 -5.71 2.30
N TYR A 95 11.47 -6.95 2.56
CA TYR A 95 11.17 -7.40 3.91
C TYR A 95 11.58 -8.85 4.14
N VAL A 96 11.80 -9.14 5.42
CA VAL A 96 11.78 -10.49 5.98
C VAL A 96 10.77 -10.51 7.12
N GLY A 97 10.25 -11.67 7.47
CA GLY A 97 9.26 -11.80 8.52
C GLY A 97 9.04 -13.23 8.96
N ILE A 98 8.16 -13.34 9.93
CA ILE A 98 7.74 -14.59 10.55
C ILE A 98 6.23 -14.58 10.71
N GLY A 99 5.59 -15.71 10.44
CA GLY A 99 4.15 -15.86 10.60
C GLY A 99 3.78 -17.19 11.21
N GLY A 100 2.56 -17.27 11.70
CA GLY A 100 1.96 -18.46 12.27
C GLY A 100 0.53 -18.17 12.70
N ASP A 101 0.02 -18.90 13.69
CA ASP A 101 -1.35 -18.73 14.19
C ASP A 101 -1.58 -17.37 14.85
N PHE A 102 -0.53 -16.67 15.24
CA PHE A 102 -0.58 -15.30 15.77
C PHE A 102 -0.72 -14.22 14.68
N GLY A 103 -0.67 -14.60 13.40
CA GLY A 103 -0.65 -13.68 12.27
C GLY A 103 0.75 -13.56 11.66
N VAL A 104 1.16 -12.35 11.30
CA VAL A 104 2.46 -12.10 10.66
C VAL A 104 3.13 -10.86 11.24
N VAL A 105 4.42 -10.98 11.53
CA VAL A 105 5.33 -9.86 11.82
C VAL A 105 6.37 -9.82 10.72
N ASN A 106 6.64 -8.64 10.17
CA ASN A 106 7.72 -8.45 9.21
C ASN A 106 8.46 -7.14 9.46
N ILE A 107 9.70 -7.08 9.02
CA ILE A 107 10.58 -5.94 9.16
C ILE A 107 11.22 -5.58 7.82
N GLY A 108 11.54 -4.30 7.63
CA GLY A 108 12.25 -3.79 6.46
C GLY A 108 11.53 -2.59 5.83
N ARG A 109 11.55 -2.52 4.50
CA ARG A 109 10.74 -1.58 3.72
C ARG A 109 9.37 -2.19 3.43
N ILE A 110 8.37 -1.74 4.17
CA ILE A 110 7.02 -2.32 4.15
C ILE A 110 6.12 -1.47 3.26
N ASP A 111 5.56 -2.11 2.22
CA ASP A 111 4.52 -1.53 1.36
C ASP A 111 3.21 -2.34 1.44
N SER A 112 2.19 -1.92 0.68
CA SER A 112 0.91 -2.59 0.52
C SER A 112 0.97 -4.05 0.05
N ALA A 113 2.09 -4.45 -0.57
CA ALA A 113 2.34 -5.81 -1.04
C ALA A 113 3.01 -6.70 0.03
N ALA A 114 3.49 -6.11 1.13
CA ALA A 114 4.02 -6.87 2.25
C ALA A 114 2.88 -7.63 2.97
N PRO A 115 3.16 -8.77 3.62
CA PRO A 115 2.16 -9.57 4.32
C PRO A 115 1.42 -8.83 5.43
N SER A 116 2.10 -7.97 6.20
CA SER A 116 1.45 -7.09 7.17
C SER A 116 0.62 -5.98 6.51
N ARG A 117 1.05 -5.52 5.33
CA ARG A 117 0.55 -4.33 4.62
C ARG A 117 0.72 -3.07 5.47
N THR A 118 0.66 -1.88 4.87
CA THR A 118 0.59 -0.65 5.65
C THR A 118 -0.83 -0.47 6.20
N PRO A 119 -1.02 -0.29 7.52
CA PRO A 119 -2.33 -0.30 8.18
C PRO A 119 -3.40 0.57 7.51
N ILE A 120 -3.12 1.86 7.24
CA ILE A 120 -4.10 2.80 6.67
C ILE A 120 -4.36 2.51 5.18
N TYR A 121 -3.35 2.11 4.42
CA TYR A 121 -3.56 1.74 3.02
C TYR A 121 -4.34 0.43 2.87
N ALA A 122 -4.19 -0.51 3.81
CA ALA A 122 -4.89 -1.79 3.79
C ALA A 122 -6.41 -1.63 3.87
N ILE A 123 -6.92 -0.74 4.74
CA ILE A 123 -8.36 -0.45 4.82
C ILE A 123 -8.89 0.17 3.54
N LEU A 124 -8.09 1.01 2.88
CA LEU A 124 -8.48 1.70 1.67
C LEU A 124 -8.50 0.75 0.46
N SER A 125 -7.37 0.06 0.21
CA SER A 125 -7.20 -0.86 -0.93
C SER A 125 -8.11 -2.09 -0.89
N ARG A 126 -8.64 -2.47 0.28
CA ARG A 126 -9.67 -3.51 0.38
C ARG A 126 -11.04 -3.00 -0.06
N ASN A 127 -11.40 -1.79 0.36
CA ASN A 127 -12.77 -1.28 0.28
C ASN A 127 -13.05 -0.42 -0.96
N VAL A 128 -12.00 0.14 -1.57
CA VAL A 128 -12.11 1.05 -2.71
C VAL A 128 -11.56 0.37 -3.94
N GLU A 129 -12.27 0.55 -5.05
CA GLU A 129 -11.78 0.17 -6.36
C GLU A 129 -11.40 1.42 -7.15
N TYR A 130 -10.29 1.32 -7.88
CA TYR A 130 -9.70 2.43 -8.62
C TYR A 130 -9.83 2.19 -10.12
N VAL A 131 -10.03 3.27 -10.86
CA VAL A 131 -10.03 3.22 -12.33
C VAL A 131 -8.64 2.77 -12.80
N ILE A 132 -8.60 2.09 -13.95
CA ILE A 132 -7.36 1.71 -14.62
C ILE A 132 -6.50 2.98 -14.77
N HIS A 133 -5.19 2.87 -14.46
CA HIS A 133 -4.22 3.99 -14.40
C HIS A 133 -4.23 4.86 -13.13
N ASP A 134 -4.66 4.33 -11.98
CA ASP A 134 -4.42 4.95 -10.66
C ASP A 134 -2.97 4.78 -10.17
N ALA A 135 -2.00 5.16 -11.01
CA ALA A 135 -0.56 5.14 -10.73
C ALA A 135 0.05 6.53 -10.97
N GLY A 136 1.06 6.92 -10.17
CA GLY A 136 1.73 8.22 -10.35
C GLY A 136 0.89 9.42 -9.88
N ALA A 137 0.84 10.49 -10.69
CA ALA A 137 0.17 11.76 -10.33
C ALA A 137 -1.37 11.66 -10.23
N THR A 138 -1.96 10.63 -10.83
CA THR A 138 -3.39 10.34 -10.76
C THR A 138 -3.77 9.48 -9.55
N ALA A 139 -2.78 8.85 -8.88
CA ALA A 139 -2.99 7.87 -7.82
C ALA A 139 -3.75 8.43 -6.61
N ILE A 140 -5.00 8.04 -6.40
CA ILE A 140 -5.86 8.59 -5.36
C ILE A 140 -5.40 8.16 -3.96
N GLY A 141 -5.07 6.89 -3.79
CA GLY A 141 -4.77 6.34 -2.46
C GLY A 141 -3.62 7.07 -1.79
N THR A 142 -2.46 7.13 -2.45
CA THR A 142 -1.27 7.75 -1.88
C THR A 142 -1.28 9.27 -1.98
N SER A 143 -1.74 9.86 -3.09
CA SER A 143 -1.63 11.32 -3.29
C SER A 143 -2.80 12.10 -2.67
N ILE A 144 -4.04 11.66 -2.89
CA ILE A 144 -5.20 12.39 -2.40
C ILE A 144 -5.45 12.05 -0.94
N PHE A 145 -5.55 10.78 -0.61
CA PHE A 145 -5.92 10.39 0.76
C PHE A 145 -4.75 10.31 1.72
N ASN A 146 -3.51 10.56 1.26
CA ASN A 146 -2.33 10.41 2.09
C ASN A 146 -2.37 9.05 2.82
N ALA A 147 -2.61 7.96 2.09
CA ALA A 147 -2.88 6.64 2.69
C ALA A 147 -1.66 5.98 3.34
N ARG A 148 -0.56 6.73 3.51
CA ARG A 148 0.65 6.39 4.27
C ARG A 148 1.20 5.01 3.88
N THR A 149 1.85 4.98 2.73
CA THR A 149 2.42 3.75 2.17
C THR A 149 3.93 3.89 2.05
N ARG A 150 4.64 2.75 2.14
CA ARG A 150 6.10 2.62 1.98
C ARG A 150 6.90 3.39 3.02
N VAL A 151 7.35 2.66 4.04
CA VAL A 151 8.30 3.14 5.02
C VAL A 151 9.46 2.15 5.11
N SER A 152 10.70 2.62 5.00
CA SER A 152 11.90 1.80 5.34
C SER A 152 11.96 1.55 6.84
N ASN A 153 12.86 0.70 7.33
CA ASN A 153 13.11 0.47 8.77
C ASN A 153 11.84 0.37 9.62
N ALA A 154 10.86 -0.35 9.07
CA ALA A 154 9.54 -0.49 9.65
C ALA A 154 9.39 -1.90 10.23
N ILE A 155 8.59 -1.98 11.28
CA ILE A 155 8.04 -3.20 11.84
C ILE A 155 6.55 -3.18 11.53
N GLY A 156 6.05 -4.22 10.88
CA GLY A 156 4.64 -4.39 10.56
C GLY A 156 4.09 -5.65 11.22
N TYR A 157 2.84 -5.56 11.66
CA TYR A 157 2.07 -6.67 12.18
C TYR A 157 0.68 -6.71 11.53
N ALA A 158 0.22 -7.90 11.18
CA ALA A 158 -1.19 -8.16 10.88
C ALA A 158 -1.65 -9.40 11.63
N SER A 159 -2.83 -9.31 12.27
CA SER A 159 -3.47 -10.44 12.91
C SER A 159 -3.99 -11.45 11.88
N PRO A 160 -4.30 -12.69 12.29
CA PRO A 160 -5.21 -13.55 11.54
C PRO A 160 -6.58 -12.89 11.40
N VAL A 161 -7.43 -13.49 10.56
CA VAL A 161 -8.86 -13.12 10.51
C VAL A 161 -9.55 -13.66 11.76
N ILE A 162 -10.05 -12.76 12.60
CA ILE A 162 -10.75 -13.09 13.85
C ILE A 162 -12.18 -12.55 13.73
N GLY A 163 -13.17 -13.42 13.50
CA GLY A 163 -14.56 -13.00 13.38
C GLY A 163 -14.80 -11.94 12.28
N ASN A 164 -14.18 -12.14 11.10
CA ASN A 164 -14.11 -11.18 9.97
C ASN A 164 -13.30 -9.91 10.22
N PHE A 165 -12.69 -9.74 11.40
CA PHE A 165 -11.79 -8.62 11.68
C PHE A 165 -10.34 -8.96 11.38
N VAL A 166 -9.59 -7.96 10.93
CA VAL A 166 -8.11 -7.99 10.91
C VAL A 166 -7.60 -6.70 11.54
N PHE A 167 -6.68 -6.86 12.48
CA PHE A 167 -5.97 -5.77 13.14
C PHE A 167 -4.58 -5.64 12.52
N ARG A 168 -4.16 -4.41 12.24
CA ARG A 168 -2.82 -4.12 11.72
C ARG A 168 -2.16 -3.04 12.54
N ALA A 169 -0.86 -3.17 12.74
CA ALA A 169 -0.03 -2.16 13.37
C ALA A 169 1.27 -2.01 12.59
N GLY A 170 1.73 -0.79 12.44
CA GLY A 170 2.97 -0.43 11.79
C GLY A 170 3.72 0.57 12.65
N HIS A 171 5.03 0.36 12.80
CA HIS A 171 5.91 1.33 13.42
C HIS A 171 7.17 1.49 12.59
N TYR A 172 7.45 2.73 12.22
CA TYR A 172 8.66 3.16 11.55
C TYR A 172 9.61 3.78 12.56
N LEU A 173 10.78 3.15 12.72
CA LEU A 173 11.71 3.46 13.80
C LEU A 173 12.51 4.74 13.58
N ASN A 174 13.09 4.88 12.38
CA ASN A 174 13.77 6.03 11.76
C ASN A 174 14.48 5.53 10.48
N GLY A 175 14.79 6.38 9.50
CA GLY A 175 15.39 6.00 8.21
C GLY A 175 16.91 5.84 8.25
N GLU A 176 17.47 5.06 7.30
CA GLU A 176 18.91 5.11 7.01
C GLU A 176 19.21 6.31 6.11
N GLY A 177 20.25 7.09 6.42
CA GLY A 177 20.60 8.33 5.71
C GLY A 177 21.12 9.41 6.63
N LEU A 178 21.42 10.60 6.08
CA LEU A 178 21.98 11.77 6.78
C LEU A 178 21.32 12.03 8.15
N ALA A 179 22.09 12.63 9.07
CA ALA A 179 21.59 13.01 10.39
C ALA A 179 20.24 13.74 10.28
N GLU A 180 19.29 13.34 11.12
CA GLU A 180 17.96 13.95 11.24
C GLU A 180 18.06 15.48 11.22
N ASN A 181 17.15 16.14 10.52
CA ASN A 181 17.07 17.60 10.46
C ASN A 181 16.00 18.12 11.45
N PRO A 182 16.32 18.30 12.75
CA PRO A 182 15.34 18.71 13.74
C PRO A 182 14.83 20.15 13.54
N ALA A 183 15.60 20.99 12.83
CA ALA A 183 15.33 22.43 12.72
C ALA A 183 14.74 22.86 11.37
N GLY A 184 14.79 22.02 10.33
CA GLY A 184 14.27 22.33 8.99
C GLY A 184 13.14 21.38 8.56
N PRO A 185 12.45 21.66 7.44
CA PRO A 185 11.30 20.85 7.01
C PRO A 185 11.68 19.37 6.76
N ILE A 186 10.70 18.48 6.86
CA ILE A 186 10.87 17.05 6.50
C ILE A 186 11.29 16.95 5.03
N ARG A 187 12.42 16.28 4.77
CA ARG A 187 12.99 16.06 3.44
C ARG A 187 13.28 14.60 3.18
N PHE A 188 13.66 13.86 4.22
CA PHE A 188 14.05 12.47 4.14
C PHE A 188 13.21 11.61 5.08
N GLU A 189 13.18 10.31 4.82
CA GLU A 189 12.53 9.36 5.74
C GLU A 189 13.16 9.47 7.16
N SER A 190 14.46 9.79 7.27
CA SER A 190 15.16 9.98 8.55
C SER A 190 14.73 11.19 9.41
N ASP A 191 13.85 12.05 8.90
CA ASP A 191 13.39 13.27 9.59
C ASP A 191 12.18 13.03 10.51
N TYR A 192 11.60 11.83 10.50
CA TYR A 192 10.42 11.52 11.30
C TYR A 192 10.32 10.04 11.64
N LYS A 193 9.47 9.74 12.62
CA LYS A 193 9.01 8.39 12.95
C LYS A 193 7.52 8.33 12.69
N GLN A 194 7.03 7.16 12.30
CA GLN A 194 5.61 6.93 12.03
C GLN A 194 5.08 5.80 12.89
N THR A 195 3.86 5.97 13.42
CA THR A 195 3.07 4.85 13.95
C THR A 195 1.69 4.87 13.32
N ASP A 196 1.19 3.73 12.88
CA ASP A 196 -0.17 3.55 12.42
C ASP A 196 -0.79 2.24 12.89
N VAL A 197 -2.10 2.28 13.04
CA VAL A 197 -2.93 1.14 13.36
C VAL A 197 -4.17 1.15 12.50
N SER A 198 -4.72 -0.03 12.22
CA SER A 198 -6.02 -0.14 11.58
C SER A 198 -6.78 -1.39 12.03
N ILE A 199 -8.08 -1.30 11.87
CA ILE A 199 -9.01 -2.41 11.99
C ILE A 199 -9.84 -2.47 10.71
N SER A 200 -9.90 -3.65 10.09
CA SER A 200 -10.73 -3.94 8.92
C SER A 200 -11.79 -4.96 9.30
N TYR A 201 -13.03 -4.80 8.82
CA TYR A 201 -14.08 -5.82 8.86
C TYR A 201 -14.40 -6.31 7.44
N GLY A 202 -14.66 -7.61 7.31
CA GLY A 202 -15.04 -8.30 6.07
C GLY A 202 -13.85 -8.89 5.30
N GLU A 203 -12.73 -9.13 5.98
CA GLU A 203 -11.55 -9.83 5.41
C GLU A 203 -11.80 -11.35 5.30
N GLY A 204 -12.76 -11.88 6.06
CA GLY A 204 -13.23 -13.27 5.94
C GLY A 204 -14.36 -13.47 4.91
N GLY A 205 -14.69 -12.43 4.14
CA GLY A 205 -15.75 -12.45 3.12
C GLY A 205 -17.03 -11.72 3.55
N GLY A 206 -18.06 -11.84 2.71
CA GLY A 206 -19.35 -11.16 2.86
C GLY A 206 -19.42 -9.81 2.13
N PRO A 207 -20.62 -9.23 2.00
CA PRO A 207 -20.84 -8.02 1.19
C PRO A 207 -20.37 -6.74 1.87
N LEU A 208 -20.32 -6.71 3.20
CA LEU A 208 -19.95 -5.52 3.97
C LEU A 208 -18.43 -5.42 4.17
N GLY A 209 -17.90 -4.26 3.86
CA GLY A 209 -16.55 -3.88 4.20
C GLY A 209 -16.51 -2.61 5.03
N LEU A 210 -15.79 -2.65 6.15
CA LEU A 210 -15.53 -1.46 6.96
C LEU A 210 -14.04 -1.38 7.28
N GLY A 211 -13.56 -0.16 7.50
CA GLY A 211 -12.19 0.07 7.93
C GLY A 211 -12.05 1.37 8.70
N PHE A 212 -11.32 1.31 9.81
CA PHE A 212 -10.83 2.48 10.53
C PHE A 212 -9.32 2.41 10.63
N GLY A 213 -8.65 3.54 10.41
CA GLY A 213 -7.21 3.65 10.52
C GLY A 213 -6.83 4.94 11.21
N TYR A 214 -5.83 4.88 12.08
CA TYR A 214 -5.22 6.04 12.70
C TYR A 214 -3.72 5.99 12.49
N GLY A 215 -3.11 7.16 12.33
CA GLY A 215 -1.67 7.24 12.25
C GLY A 215 -1.14 8.58 12.67
N SER A 216 0.06 8.60 13.23
CA SER A 216 0.77 9.82 13.61
C SER A 216 2.24 9.76 13.26
N ASP A 217 2.79 10.95 13.07
CA ASP A 217 4.22 11.14 12.86
C ASP A 217 4.78 11.97 14.01
N SER A 218 6.02 11.68 14.38
CA SER A 218 6.77 12.41 15.39
C SER A 218 8.14 12.76 14.86
N LYS A 219 8.63 13.93 15.23
CA LYS A 219 9.91 14.47 14.81
C LYS A 219 10.69 14.96 16.02
N ARG A 220 12.00 14.76 16.05
CA ARG A 220 12.85 15.31 17.11
C ARG A 220 12.87 16.84 17.03
N GLY A 221 12.70 17.49 18.17
CA GLY A 221 12.53 18.95 18.22
C GLY A 221 11.09 19.41 18.01
N GLY A 222 10.16 18.48 17.72
CA GLY A 222 8.74 18.78 17.51
C GLY A 222 8.38 19.04 16.05
N ALA A 223 7.09 18.99 15.76
CA ALA A 223 6.57 19.28 14.43
C ALA A 223 6.75 20.78 14.10
N LEU A 224 7.34 21.07 12.94
CA LEU A 224 7.50 22.42 12.40
C LEU A 224 6.26 22.85 11.61
N LEU A 225 6.21 24.12 11.24
CA LEU A 225 5.14 24.67 10.40
C LEU A 225 4.86 23.76 9.20
N ASN A 226 3.59 23.41 8.99
CA ASN A 226 3.09 22.55 7.92
C ASN A 226 3.52 21.07 7.98
N ASP A 227 4.27 20.63 9.00
CA ASP A 227 4.57 19.21 9.19
C ASP A 227 3.28 18.44 9.48
N PHE A 228 3.16 17.25 8.89
CA PHE A 228 2.09 16.32 9.22
C PHE A 228 2.22 15.87 10.68
N LYS A 229 1.09 15.75 11.38
CA LYS A 229 1.05 15.28 12.77
C LYS A 229 0.32 13.97 12.92
N SER A 230 -0.91 13.92 12.40
CA SER A 230 -1.74 12.73 12.55
C SER A 230 -2.86 12.69 11.55
N LYS A 231 -3.47 11.52 11.40
CA LYS A 231 -4.71 11.35 10.66
C LYS A 231 -5.56 10.25 11.23
N TRP A 232 -6.84 10.32 10.92
CA TRP A 232 -7.73 9.17 10.98
C TRP A 232 -8.48 9.03 9.67
N MET A 233 -8.87 7.80 9.34
CA MET A 233 -9.58 7.45 8.12
C MET A 233 -10.68 6.43 8.43
N LEU A 234 -11.84 6.65 7.82
CA LEU A 234 -12.94 5.71 7.77
C LEU A 234 -13.20 5.33 6.32
N VAL A 235 -13.43 4.05 6.08
CA VAL A 235 -13.85 3.54 4.78
C VAL A 235 -14.99 2.55 4.98
N GLY A 236 -16.03 2.67 4.17
CA GLY A 236 -17.10 1.70 4.07
C GLY A 236 -17.31 1.27 2.63
N SER A 237 -17.62 -0.01 2.42
CA SER A 237 -18.06 -0.53 1.13
C SER A 237 -19.16 -1.57 1.32
N TYR A 238 -20.03 -1.70 0.33
CA TYR A 238 -21.05 -2.74 0.28
C TYR A 238 -21.17 -3.29 -1.13
N ASP A 239 -21.22 -4.61 -1.22
CA ASP A 239 -21.44 -5.36 -2.45
C ASP A 239 -22.92 -5.80 -2.55
N PHE A 240 -23.61 -5.29 -3.57
CA PHE A 240 -25.01 -5.59 -3.89
C PHE A 240 -25.14 -6.67 -4.97
N GLY A 241 -24.06 -7.38 -5.30
CA GLY A 241 -24.01 -8.36 -6.38
C GLY A 241 -23.31 -7.78 -7.61
N GLU A 242 -24.07 -7.22 -8.55
CA GLU A 242 -23.48 -6.59 -9.74
C GLU A 242 -22.94 -5.19 -9.46
N VAL A 243 -23.41 -4.55 -8.39
CA VAL A 243 -23.03 -3.19 -8.02
C VAL A 243 -22.29 -3.20 -6.70
N ARG A 244 -21.14 -2.54 -6.65
CA ARG A 244 -20.43 -2.29 -5.40
C ARG A 244 -20.34 -0.78 -5.19
N ALA A 245 -20.63 -0.32 -3.98
CA ALA A 245 -20.50 1.09 -3.61
C ALA A 245 -19.54 1.26 -2.44
N TRP A 246 -18.86 2.40 -2.38
CA TRP A 246 -17.96 2.73 -1.28
C TRP A 246 -17.94 4.23 -0.96
N ALA A 247 -17.55 4.52 0.27
CA ALA A 247 -17.31 5.86 0.75
C ALA A 247 -16.05 5.90 1.62
N VAL A 248 -15.29 6.99 1.49
CA VAL A 248 -14.09 7.27 2.28
C VAL A 248 -14.24 8.64 2.91
N TYR A 249 -13.80 8.75 4.17
CA TYR A 249 -13.55 10.04 4.79
C TYR A 249 -12.25 9.96 5.60
N ASN A 250 -11.39 10.95 5.47
CA ASN A 250 -10.26 11.13 6.38
C ASN A 250 -10.05 12.59 6.73
N ARG A 251 -9.42 12.79 7.88
CA ARG A 251 -8.89 14.08 8.31
C ARG A 251 -7.41 13.94 8.60
N ASP A 252 -6.62 14.74 7.90
CA ASP A 252 -5.21 14.93 8.17
C ASP A 252 -5.04 16.17 9.06
N ASN A 253 -4.21 16.07 10.09
CA ASN A 253 -3.84 17.15 10.99
C ASN A 253 -2.38 17.51 10.74
N PHE A 254 -2.12 18.81 10.57
CA PHE A 254 -0.79 19.39 10.37
C PHE A 254 -0.49 20.37 11.50
N ALA A 255 0.78 20.63 11.74
CA ALA A 255 1.23 21.79 12.50
C ALA A 255 0.82 23.05 11.72
N GLY A 256 -0.15 23.79 12.28
CA GLY A 256 -0.82 24.89 11.58
C GLY A 256 0.05 26.12 11.38
N GLY A 257 -0.29 26.90 10.35
CA GLY A 257 0.31 28.19 10.04
C GLY A 257 -0.73 29.25 9.68
N PRO A 258 -0.34 30.54 9.62
CA PRO A 258 -1.27 31.62 9.27
C PRO A 258 -1.78 31.53 7.82
N LEU A 259 -1.04 30.87 6.93
CA LEU A 259 -1.36 30.73 5.51
C LEU A 259 -1.76 29.31 5.11
N SER A 260 -1.97 28.40 6.07
CA SER A 260 -2.23 26.99 5.81
C SER A 260 -3.30 26.42 6.72
N ARG A 261 -3.96 25.36 6.25
CA ARG A 261 -4.90 24.59 7.06
C ARG A 261 -4.16 23.65 7.99
N SER A 262 -4.47 23.70 9.28
CA SER A 262 -4.06 22.68 10.25
C SER A 262 -4.90 21.40 10.17
N LYS A 263 -6.06 21.45 9.52
CA LYS A 263 -6.96 20.31 9.29
C LYS A 263 -7.33 20.25 7.82
N VAL A 264 -7.09 19.09 7.21
CA VAL A 264 -7.39 18.82 5.81
C VAL A 264 -8.31 17.63 5.74
N ASP A 265 -9.55 17.87 5.33
CA ASP A 265 -10.53 16.82 5.09
C ASP A 265 -10.47 16.34 3.65
N ALA A 266 -10.61 15.03 3.47
CA ALA A 266 -10.80 14.43 2.17
C ALA A 266 -11.92 13.38 2.23
N GLN A 267 -12.73 13.36 1.19
CA GLN A 267 -13.87 12.46 1.06
C GLN A 267 -13.97 11.89 -0.35
N MET A 268 -14.43 10.65 -0.46
CA MET A 268 -14.82 10.04 -1.72
C MET A 268 -16.13 9.31 -1.57
N ILE A 269 -16.88 9.32 -2.67
CA ILE A 269 -17.92 8.33 -2.96
C ILE A 269 -17.58 7.69 -4.29
N GLY A 270 -17.83 6.39 -4.41
CA GLY A 270 -17.65 5.70 -5.67
C GLY A 270 -18.53 4.47 -5.77
N ALA A 271 -18.67 4.00 -6.99
CA ALA A 271 -19.37 2.76 -7.28
C ALA A 271 -18.79 2.09 -8.52
N SER A 272 -18.95 0.79 -8.61
CA SER A 272 -18.72 -0.02 -9.80
C SER A 272 -19.96 -0.82 -10.15
N TRP A 273 -20.11 -1.11 -11.44
CA TRP A 273 -21.09 -2.05 -11.97
C TRP A 273 -20.40 -3.07 -12.87
N ASP A 274 -20.47 -4.33 -12.49
CA ASP A 274 -20.06 -5.48 -13.30
C ASP A 274 -21.10 -5.72 -14.41
N LEU A 275 -20.79 -5.27 -15.63
CA LEU A 275 -21.65 -5.44 -16.81
C LEU A 275 -21.63 -6.89 -17.31
N THR A 276 -20.48 -7.54 -17.18
CA THR A 276 -20.26 -8.95 -17.52
C THR A 276 -19.23 -9.53 -16.53
N PRO A 277 -18.98 -10.85 -16.51
CA PRO A 277 -17.91 -11.44 -15.70
C PRO A 277 -16.50 -10.90 -15.98
N THR A 278 -16.31 -10.18 -17.10
CA THR A 278 -15.00 -9.63 -17.52
C THR A 278 -15.02 -8.13 -17.80
N SER A 279 -16.16 -7.46 -17.60
CA SER A 279 -16.33 -6.05 -17.94
C SER A 279 -17.01 -5.32 -16.80
N LYS A 280 -16.40 -4.22 -16.38
CA LYS A 280 -16.86 -3.37 -15.29
C LYS A 280 -16.81 -1.92 -15.75
N ILE A 281 -17.78 -1.13 -15.30
CA ILE A 281 -17.67 0.32 -15.30
C ILE A 281 -17.60 0.80 -13.86
N MET A 282 -16.90 1.90 -13.64
CA MET A 282 -16.82 2.49 -12.31
C MET A 282 -16.59 3.98 -12.34
N GLY A 283 -16.93 4.61 -11.22
CA GLY A 283 -16.78 6.04 -11.03
C GLY A 283 -16.41 6.37 -9.59
N ASN A 284 -15.57 7.39 -9.43
CA ASN A 284 -15.13 7.94 -8.17
C ASN A 284 -15.28 9.46 -8.20
N TYR A 285 -16.01 10.03 -7.24
CA TYR A 285 -16.01 11.46 -6.98
C TYR A 285 -15.28 11.75 -5.68
N ILE A 286 -14.38 12.74 -5.72
CA ILE A 286 -13.46 13.04 -4.64
C ILE A 286 -13.44 14.53 -4.40
N ARG A 287 -13.41 14.89 -3.12
CA ARG A 287 -13.20 16.27 -2.66
C ARG A 287 -12.16 16.26 -1.56
N LYS A 288 -11.18 17.15 -1.65
CA LYS A 288 -10.14 17.33 -0.64
C LYS A 288 -9.88 18.81 -0.39
N ASP A 289 -9.67 19.18 0.86
CA ASP A 289 -9.21 20.49 1.24
C ASP A 289 -7.74 20.68 0.87
N VAL A 290 -7.36 21.85 0.38
CA VAL A 290 -5.96 22.14 0.03
C VAL A 290 -5.23 22.67 1.27
N GLN A 291 -4.14 22.02 1.69
CA GLN A 291 -3.42 22.42 2.90
C GLN A 291 -2.83 23.82 2.78
N SER A 292 -2.20 24.13 1.64
CA SER A 292 -1.54 25.40 1.35
C SER A 292 -2.51 26.55 0.98
N ASP A 293 -3.82 26.28 0.91
CA ASP A 293 -4.83 27.28 0.57
C ASP A 293 -6.04 27.15 1.51
N PRO A 294 -6.21 28.08 2.46
CA PRO A 294 -7.34 28.08 3.40
C PRO A 294 -8.73 28.17 2.76
N ALA A 295 -8.86 28.60 1.50
CA ALA A 295 -10.12 28.57 0.75
C ALA A 295 -10.17 27.40 -0.26
N GLY A 296 -9.01 26.94 -0.70
CA GLY A 296 -8.82 25.95 -1.75
C GLY A 296 -9.48 24.61 -1.47
N LYS A 297 -10.11 24.06 -2.53
CA LYS A 297 -10.71 22.72 -2.58
C LYS A 297 -10.29 22.06 -3.88
N LEU A 298 -9.73 20.87 -3.78
CA LEU A 298 -9.51 19.97 -4.91
C LEU A 298 -10.76 19.12 -5.10
N LYS A 299 -11.25 19.05 -6.34
CA LYS A 299 -12.31 18.13 -6.74
C LYS A 299 -11.77 17.26 -7.87
N ARG A 300 -12.00 15.95 -7.80
CA ARG A 300 -11.59 15.01 -8.85
C ARG A 300 -12.74 14.06 -9.15
N PHE A 301 -12.98 13.83 -10.43
CA PHE A 301 -13.84 12.77 -10.92
C PHE A 301 -12.96 11.81 -11.72
N GLN A 302 -13.11 10.51 -11.48
CA GLN A 302 -12.53 9.46 -12.30
C GLN A 302 -13.65 8.51 -12.72
N ALA A 303 -13.63 8.07 -13.96
CA ALA A 303 -14.49 7.00 -14.44
C ALA A 303 -13.77 6.19 -15.52
N GLY A 304 -14.14 4.93 -15.67
CA GLY A 304 -13.63 4.03 -16.69
C GLY A 304 -14.27 2.65 -16.62
#